data_AF-A0A3B1B2Z0-F1
#
_entry.id   AF-A0A3B1B2Z0-F1
#
_cell.length_a   1.000
_cell.length_b   1.000
_cell.length_c   1.000
_cell.angle_alpha   90.00
_cell.angle_beta   90.00
_cell.angle_gamma   90.00
#
_symmetry.space_group_name_H-M   'P 1'
#
loop_
_entity.id
_entity.type
_entity.pdbx_description
1 polymer ?
#
loop_
_entity_poly.entity_id
_entity_poly.type
_entity_poly.pdbx_seq_one_letter_code
_entity_poly.pdbx_strand_id
1 'polypeptide(L)'
;NNWRQLTEDAPDGFKPFSQSLYIDLVENPDTPPEPIHLGFKSGRNHLIEFLGASRDAGVNHIVLNLKYGTRPAADVLEEVGQEIVPFFSISNT
;
A
#
# COMPACT_ATOMS: atom_id res chain seq x y z
N ASN A 1 16.57 7.07 -2.64
CA ASN A 1 15.42 7.99 -2.46
C ASN A 1 15.89 9.40 -2.19
N ASN A 2 15.92 10.26 -3.21
CA ASN A 2 16.40 11.66 -3.12
C ASN A 2 15.47 12.55 -2.26
N TRP A 3 14.16 12.30 -2.29
CA TRP A 3 13.16 13.09 -1.53
C TRP A 3 13.45 13.15 -0.03
N ARG A 4 13.67 12.01 0.62
CA ARG A 4 13.93 11.96 2.06
C ARG A 4 15.13 12.83 2.44
N GLN A 5 16.25 12.68 1.73
CA GLN A 5 17.47 13.45 1.94
C GLN A 5 17.24 14.95 1.76
N LEU A 6 16.54 15.36 0.69
CA LEU A 6 16.20 16.76 0.46
C LEU A 6 15.32 17.38 1.56
N THR A 7 14.49 16.57 2.22
CA THR A 7 13.63 17.06 3.30
C THR A 7 14.31 17.06 4.66
N GLU A 8 15.26 16.16 4.90
CA GLU A 8 16.03 16.13 6.16
C GLU A 8 16.83 17.42 6.35
N ASP A 9 17.37 17.99 5.27
CA ASP A 9 18.11 19.25 5.27
C ASP A 9 17.19 20.50 5.25
N ALA A 10 15.87 20.32 5.19
CA ALA A 10 14.92 21.44 5.18
C ALA A 10 14.75 22.04 6.58
N PRO A 11 14.44 23.35 6.71
CA PRO A 11 14.24 24.01 8.01
C PRO A 11 13.16 23.35 8.89
N ASP A 12 12.15 22.73 8.27
CA ASP A 12 11.05 22.04 8.97
C ASP A 12 11.35 20.55 9.22
N GLY A 13 12.53 20.07 8.81
CA GLY A 13 12.93 18.67 8.86
C GLY A 13 12.15 17.76 7.91
N PHE A 14 12.22 16.45 8.20
CA PHE A 14 11.63 15.38 7.39
C PHE A 14 10.16 15.63 7.00
N LYS A 15 9.84 15.46 5.70
CA LYS A 15 8.46 15.58 5.18
C LYS A 15 8.00 14.23 4.61
N PRO A 16 6.93 13.61 5.15
CA PRO A 16 6.48 12.31 4.69
C PRO A 16 5.91 12.37 3.28
N PHE A 17 6.13 11.32 2.51
CA PHE A 17 5.53 11.13 1.19
C PHE A 17 4.33 10.19 1.29
N SER A 18 3.19 10.62 0.73
CA SER A 18 1.97 9.82 0.66
C SER A 18 1.60 9.50 -0.78
N GLN A 19 1.02 8.33 -0.98
CA GLN A 19 0.60 7.82 -2.28
C GLN A 19 -0.84 7.29 -2.20
N SER A 20 -1.65 7.56 -3.22
CA SER A 20 -2.92 6.84 -3.42
C SER A 20 -2.69 5.60 -4.27
N LEU A 21 -3.41 4.52 -3.97
CA LEU A 21 -3.37 3.28 -4.72
C LEU A 21 -4.79 2.74 -4.90
N TYR A 22 -5.23 2.57 -6.14
CA TYR A 22 -6.48 1.88 -6.44
C TYR A 22 -6.22 0.37 -6.46
N ILE A 23 -7.06 -0.40 -5.77
CA ILE A 23 -6.95 -1.86 -5.75
C ILE A 23 -8.29 -2.53 -6.07
N ASP A 24 -8.19 -3.65 -6.77
CA ASP A 24 -9.22 -4.69 -6.80
C ASP A 24 -8.60 -5.98 -6.23
N LEU A 25 -8.77 -6.19 -4.92
CA LEU A 25 -8.18 -7.30 -4.20
C LEU A 25 -9.07 -8.54 -4.37
N VAL A 26 -8.65 -9.52 -5.16
CA VAL A 26 -9.46 -10.72 -5.44
C VAL A 26 -9.28 -11.81 -4.38
N GLU A 27 -10.20 -12.79 -4.34
CA GLU A 27 -10.20 -13.86 -3.32
C GLU A 27 -8.96 -14.76 -3.36
N ASN A 28 -8.46 -15.08 -4.57
CA ASN A 28 -7.26 -15.92 -4.69
C ASN A 28 -6.00 -15.09 -4.35
N PRO A 29 -5.30 -15.40 -3.25
CA PRO A 29 -4.18 -14.60 -2.75
C PRO A 29 -2.98 -14.52 -3.70
N ASP A 30 -2.86 -15.50 -4.61
CA ASP A 30 -1.75 -15.64 -5.56
C ASP A 30 -2.09 -15.11 -6.96
N THR A 31 -3.24 -14.44 -7.14
CA THR A 31 -3.61 -13.87 -8.44
C THR A 31 -2.57 -12.82 -8.86
N PRO A 32 -1.94 -12.98 -10.05
CA PRO A 32 -0.94 -12.02 -10.52
C PRO A 32 -1.57 -10.65 -10.78
N PRO A 33 -0.77 -9.56 -10.74
CA PRO A 33 -1.29 -8.22 -10.96
C PRO A 33 -1.76 -7.99 -12.40
N GLU A 34 -2.95 -7.43 -12.54
CA GLU A 34 -3.49 -6.88 -13.77
C GLU A 34 -3.66 -5.36 -13.60
N PRO A 35 -3.19 -4.52 -14.53
CA PRO A 35 -3.27 -3.07 -14.37
C PRO A 35 -4.72 -2.57 -14.39
N ILE A 36 -5.04 -1.62 -13.51
CA ILE A 36 -6.28 -0.83 -13.53
C ILE A 36 -5.95 0.66 -13.48
N HIS A 37 -6.97 1.52 -13.46
CA HIS A 37 -6.75 2.96 -13.36
C HIS A 37 -6.03 3.32 -12.06
N LEU A 38 -4.79 3.81 -12.18
CA LEU A 38 -3.93 4.24 -11.05
C LEU A 38 -3.70 3.14 -10.00
N GLY A 39 -3.62 1.88 -10.43
CA GLY A 39 -3.29 0.76 -9.55
C GLY A 39 -3.41 -0.59 -10.24
N PHE A 40 -3.77 -1.63 -9.47
CA PHE A 40 -3.87 -2.99 -9.99
C PHE A 40 -4.99 -3.80 -9.34
N LYS A 41 -5.43 -4.83 -10.05
CA LYS A 41 -6.17 -5.96 -9.54
C LYS A 41 -5.18 -7.08 -9.23
N SER A 42 -5.21 -7.68 -8.05
CA SER A 42 -4.33 -8.80 -7.70
C SER A 42 -4.84 -9.56 -6.49
N GLY A 43 -4.16 -10.66 -6.14
CA GLY A 43 -4.26 -11.25 -4.81
C GLY A 43 -3.43 -10.48 -3.77
N ARG A 44 -3.60 -10.82 -2.49
CA ARG A 44 -2.95 -10.12 -1.38
C ARG A 44 -1.42 -10.26 -1.35
N ASN A 45 -0.87 -11.37 -1.86
CA ASN A 45 0.58 -11.60 -1.80
C ASN A 45 1.33 -10.56 -2.63
N HIS A 46 0.83 -10.25 -3.83
CA HIS A 46 1.37 -9.17 -4.65
C HIS A 46 1.20 -7.78 -3.98
N LEU A 47 0.06 -7.53 -3.33
CA LEU A 47 -0.16 -6.26 -2.63
C LEU A 47 0.85 -6.08 -1.48
N ILE A 48 1.14 -7.14 -0.70
CA ILE A 48 2.16 -7.10 0.36
C ILE A 48 3.54 -6.78 -0.23
N GLU A 49 3.94 -7.44 -1.32
CA GLU A 49 5.20 -7.16 -2.01
C GLU A 49 5.28 -5.72 -2.51
N PHE A 50 4.22 -5.21 -3.14
CA PHE A 50 4.14 -3.85 -3.64
C PHE A 50 4.25 -2.81 -2.52
N LEU A 51 3.53 -3.01 -1.41
CA LEU A 51 3.60 -2.14 -0.24
C LEU A 51 5.00 -2.17 0.40
N GLY A 52 5.63 -3.34 0.46
CA GLY A 52 7.02 -3.50 0.91
C GLY A 52 8.01 -2.72 0.03
N ALA A 53 7.94 -2.90 -1.28
CA ALA A 53 8.76 -2.15 -2.23
C ALA A 53 8.50 -0.64 -2.16
N SER A 54 7.25 -0.22 -1.92
CA SER A 54 6.90 1.19 -1.76
C SER A 54 7.49 1.78 -0.49
N ARG A 55 7.47 1.05 0.63
CA ARG A 55 8.17 1.43 1.87
C ARG A 55 9.67 1.59 1.63
N ASP A 56 10.30 0.65 0.93
CA ASP A 56 11.73 0.69 0.63
C ASP A 56 12.07 1.84 -0.34
N ALA A 57 11.12 2.22 -1.21
CA ALA A 57 11.16 3.42 -2.04
C ALA A 57 10.84 4.73 -1.28
N GLY A 58 10.59 4.66 0.03
CA GLY A 58 10.43 5.82 0.91
C GLY A 58 9.00 6.37 0.99
N VAL A 59 8.00 5.63 0.54
CA VAL A 59 6.58 5.96 0.76
C VAL A 59 6.25 5.73 2.24
N ASN A 60 5.67 6.73 2.89
CA ASN A 60 5.36 6.68 4.33
C ASN A 60 3.90 6.32 4.61
N HIS A 61 2.99 6.66 3.70
CA HIS A 61 1.57 6.39 3.85
C HIS A 61 0.94 6.08 2.50
N ILE A 62 0.20 4.98 2.42
CA ILE A 62 -0.55 4.57 1.23
C ILE A 62 -2.04 4.55 1.56
N VAL A 63 -2.83 5.26 0.75
CA VAL A 63 -4.29 5.25 0.83
C VAL A 63 -4.83 4.23 -0.16
N LEU A 64 -5.43 3.14 0.33
CA LEU A 64 -6.08 2.13 -0.49
C LEU A 64 -7.47 2.61 -0.92
N ASN A 65 -7.71 2.61 -2.23
CA ASN A 65 -8.98 3.01 -2.81
C ASN A 65 -9.70 1.80 -3.44
N LEU A 66 -10.87 1.48 -2.91
CA LEU A 66 -11.64 0.27 -3.30
C LEU A 66 -12.67 0.53 -4.41
N LYS A 67 -12.60 1.68 -5.10
CA LYS A 67 -13.60 2.11 -6.10
C LYS A 67 -13.84 1.08 -7.21
N TYR A 68 -12.81 0.36 -7.63
CA TYR A 68 -12.87 -0.62 -8.72
C TYR A 68 -12.95 -2.07 -8.22
N GLY A 69 -13.13 -2.26 -6.91
CA GLY A 69 -13.21 -3.58 -6.29
C GLY A 69 -14.42 -4.38 -6.77
N THR A 70 -14.20 -5.66 -7.01
CA THR A 70 -15.23 -6.63 -7.41
C THR A 70 -15.92 -7.30 -6.21
N ARG A 71 -15.25 -7.35 -5.06
CA ARG A 71 -15.76 -7.88 -3.79
C ARG A 71 -16.41 -6.79 -2.93
N PRO A 72 -17.30 -7.17 -1.98
CA PRO A 72 -17.79 -6.24 -0.97
C PRO A 72 -16.64 -5.58 -0.21
N ALA A 73 -16.70 -4.27 -0.05
CA ALA A 73 -15.62 -3.51 0.60
C ALA A 73 -15.37 -3.93 2.05
N ALA A 74 -16.40 -4.41 2.76
CA ALA A 74 -16.26 -4.92 4.13
C ALA A 74 -15.34 -6.14 4.19
N ASP A 75 -15.52 -7.10 3.28
CA ASP A 75 -14.72 -8.32 3.21
C ASP A 75 -13.26 -8.00 2.85
N VAL A 76 -13.05 -7.04 1.94
CA VAL A 76 -11.71 -6.55 1.58
C VAL A 76 -11.04 -5.87 2.77
N LEU A 77 -11.78 -5.04 3.53
CA LEU A 77 -11.25 -4.37 4.73
C LEU A 77 -10.88 -5.37 5.82
N GLU A 78 -11.68 -6.42 6.03
CA GLU A 78 -11.37 -7.48 6.97
C GLU A 78 -10.10 -8.23 6.57
N GLU A 79 -9.97 -8.64 5.30
CA GLU A 79 -8.76 -9.29 4.79
C GLU A 79 -7.53 -8.39 4.91
N VAL A 80 -7.64 -7.10 4.54
CA VAL A 80 -6.54 -6.14 4.72
C VAL A 80 -6.12 -6.06 6.20
N GLY A 81 -7.09 -5.97 7.12
CA GLY A 81 -6.82 -5.88 8.55
C GLY A 81 -6.18 -7.13 9.14
N GLN A 82 -6.61 -8.32 8.73
CA GLN A 82 -6.15 -9.59 9.29
C GLN A 82 -4.86 -10.10 8.61
N GLU A 83 -4.76 -9.95 7.29
CA GLU A 83 -3.74 -10.63 6.48
C GLU A 83 -2.66 -9.69 5.95
N ILE A 84 -2.87 -8.37 5.92
CA ILE A 84 -1.91 -7.42 5.32
C ILE A 84 -1.31 -6.48 6.36
N VAL A 85 -2.14 -5.84 7.18
CA VAL A 85 -1.69 -4.88 8.22
C VAL A 85 -0.59 -5.45 9.14
N PRO A 86 -0.61 -6.73 9.59
CA PRO A 86 0.44 -7.26 10.46
C PRO A 86 1.87 -7.13 9.90
N PHE A 87 2.06 -7.12 8.57
CA PHE A 87 3.36 -6.94 7.92
C PHE A 87 3.91 -5.50 8.01
N PHE A 88 3.05 -4.53 8.31
CA PHE A 88 3.38 -3.09 8.33
C PHE A 88 3.12 -2.45 9.69
N SER A 89 3.04 -3.27 10.75
CA SER A 89 2.87 -2.85 12.13
C SER A 89 3.97 -1.86 12.54
N ILE A 90 3.58 -0.74 13.16
CA ILE A 90 4.54 0.18 13.78
C ILE A 90 5.01 -0.48 15.08
N SER A 91 6.29 -0.87 15.15
CA SER A 91 6.90 -1.26 16.43
C SER A 91 7.04 -0.01 17.29
N ASN A 92 6.27 0.08 18.37
CA ASN A 92 6.48 1.08 19.42
C ASN A 92 7.79 0.73 20.13
N THR A 93 8.90 1.32 19.69
CA THR A 93 10.22 1.22 20.33
C THR A 93 10.75 2.61 20.61
#